data_AF-X1EAH8-F1
#
_entry.id   AF-X1EAH8-F1
#
_cell.length_a   1.000
_cell.length_b   1.000
_cell.length_c   1.000
_cell.angle_alpha   90.00
_cell.angle_beta   90.00
_cell.angle_gamma   90.00
#
_symmetry.space_group_name_H-M   'P 1'
#
loop_
_entity.id
_entity.type
_entity.pdbx_description
1 polymer ?
#
loop_
_entity_poly.entity_id
_entity_poly.type
_entity_poly.pdbx_seq_one_letter_code
_entity_poly.pdbx_strand_id
1 'polypeptide(L)'
;DFSWNKDIPEFKRFNLIYGWNRSGKTILSRVFSACEKKSTAFKEYPKEDGVDGIFETKTDTGSTIKSWNIASCNLPVKVFNQDFINENISFDPSNPCNPIVYVSEEDIESKRKLEDSKKDNEKLTKGFESTQKEKAKSETAEEKFRIATARNIKTTVGSFKVRDKYYDYNKSSLKTVLDDVGVD
;
A
#
# COMPACT_ATOMS: atom_id res chain seq x y z
N ASP A 1 33.59 10.28 -45.04
CA ASP A 1 32.90 9.00 -44.83
C ASP A 1 33.37 8.31 -43.57
N PHE A 2 32.43 8.04 -42.67
CA PHE A 2 32.67 7.17 -41.52
C PHE A 2 32.49 5.71 -41.98
N SER A 3 33.51 4.89 -41.79
CA SER A 3 33.45 3.45 -42.04
C SER A 3 33.62 2.72 -40.71
N TRP A 4 32.75 1.76 -40.44
CA TRP A 4 32.88 0.92 -39.26
C TRP A 4 34.16 0.09 -39.37
N ASN A 5 34.93 0.05 -38.29
CA ASN A 5 36.04 -0.89 -38.20
C ASN A 5 35.47 -2.31 -38.33
N LYS A 6 36.05 -3.13 -39.21
CA LYS A 6 35.61 -4.51 -39.45
C LYS A 6 35.83 -5.43 -38.25
N ASP A 7 36.61 -4.99 -37.27
CA ASP A 7 36.96 -5.77 -36.08
C ASP A 7 36.01 -5.57 -34.89
N ILE A 8 34.78 -5.07 -35.12
CA ILE A 8 33.79 -4.94 -34.03
C ILE A 8 33.23 -6.33 -33.71
N PRO A 9 33.37 -6.81 -32.46
CA PRO A 9 32.84 -8.11 -32.08
C PRO A 9 31.32 -8.16 -32.18
N GLU A 10 30.79 -9.32 -32.55
CA GLU A 10 29.35 -9.59 -32.48
C GLU A 10 28.83 -9.56 -31.03
N PHE A 11 27.53 -9.30 -30.89
CA PHE A 11 26.87 -9.35 -29.59
C PHE A 11 26.90 -10.78 -29.02
N LYS A 12 27.33 -10.91 -27.77
CA LYS A 12 27.31 -12.17 -27.01
C LYS A 12 26.08 -12.23 -26.10
N ARG A 13 25.93 -13.31 -25.32
CA ARG A 13 24.90 -13.43 -24.28
C ARG A 13 24.95 -12.28 -23.26
N PHE A 14 26.16 -11.82 -22.92
CA PHE A 14 26.39 -10.70 -22.02
C PHE A 14 27.33 -9.71 -22.70
N ASN A 15 26.97 -8.43 -22.68
CA ASN A 15 27.73 -7.37 -23.35
C ASN A 15 27.94 -6.21 -22.36
N LEU A 16 29.19 -5.76 -22.25
CA LEU A 16 29.55 -4.56 -21.51
C LEU A 16 29.95 -3.47 -22.50
N ILE A 17 29.14 -2.41 -22.58
CA ILE A 17 29.39 -1.27 -23.46
C ILE A 17 29.91 -0.11 -22.61
N TYR A 18 31.17 0.26 -22.82
CA TYR A 18 31.85 1.33 -22.09
C TYR A 18 32.64 2.24 -23.05
N GLY A 19 33.08 3.40 -22.56
CA GLY A 19 33.78 4.40 -23.39
C GLY A 19 33.67 5.82 -22.83
N TRP A 20 34.27 6.77 -23.53
CA TRP A 20 34.37 8.17 -23.12
C TRP A 20 33.01 8.86 -22.93
N ASN A 21 32.95 9.86 -22.04
CA ASN A 21 31.75 10.69 -21.89
C ASN A 21 31.37 11.31 -23.24
N ARG A 22 30.05 11.48 -23.47
CA ARG A 22 29.47 11.97 -24.75
C ARG A 22 29.68 11.07 -25.98
N SER A 23 30.19 9.84 -25.83
CA SER A 23 30.30 8.88 -26.93
C SER A 23 28.97 8.20 -27.35
N GLY A 24 27.82 8.71 -26.91
CA GLY A 24 26.50 8.16 -27.25
C GLY A 24 26.04 6.91 -26.48
N LYS A 25 26.80 6.41 -25.50
CA LYS A 25 26.45 5.19 -24.72
C LYS A 25 25.06 5.24 -24.09
N THR A 26 24.69 6.38 -23.52
CA THR A 26 23.37 6.57 -22.92
C THR A 26 22.25 6.46 -23.97
N ILE A 27 22.45 7.03 -25.16
CA ILE A 27 21.47 6.94 -26.24
C ILE A 27 21.33 5.48 -26.69
N LEU A 28 22.46 4.78 -26.87
CA LEU A 28 22.45 3.36 -27.23
C LEU A 28 21.74 2.51 -26.19
N SER A 29 22.00 2.75 -24.89
CA SER A 29 21.28 2.02 -23.83
C SER A 29 19.78 2.30 -23.87
N ARG A 30 19.34 3.53 -24.19
CA ARG A 30 17.90 3.85 -24.34
C ARG A 30 17.23 3.13 -25.49
N VAL A 31 17.92 2.96 -26.62
CA VAL A 31 17.39 2.18 -27.76
C VAL A 31 17.15 0.72 -27.35
N PHE A 32 18.10 0.11 -26.64
CA PHE A 32 17.91 -1.24 -26.11
C PHE A 32 16.84 -1.29 -25.01
N SER A 33 16.74 -0.29 -24.13
CA SER A 33 15.69 -0.21 -23.12
C SER A 33 14.30 -0.11 -23.74
N ALA A 34 14.16 0.61 -24.86
CA ALA A 34 12.91 0.66 -25.60
C ALA A 34 12.53 -0.72 -26.17
N CYS A 35 13.52 -1.49 -26.64
CA CYS A 35 13.31 -2.87 -27.08
C CYS A 35 12.91 -3.80 -25.92
N GLU A 36 13.54 -3.68 -24.76
CA GLU A 36 13.21 -4.45 -23.55
C GLU A 36 11.79 -4.13 -23.05
N LYS A 37 11.48 -2.84 -22.88
CA LYS A 37 10.19 -2.35 -22.36
C LYS A 37 9.06 -2.41 -23.41
N LYS A 38 9.40 -2.69 -24.67
CA LYS A 38 8.50 -2.67 -25.83
C LYS A 38 7.74 -1.34 -25.95
N SER A 39 8.39 -0.24 -25.57
CA SER A 39 7.78 1.09 -25.47
C SER A 39 8.83 2.19 -25.55
N THR A 40 8.50 3.30 -26.21
CA THR A 40 9.24 4.57 -26.17
C THR A 40 8.68 5.55 -25.13
N ALA A 41 7.55 5.20 -24.49
CA ALA A 41 6.86 6.05 -23.53
C ALA A 41 7.46 5.91 -22.11
N PHE A 42 8.75 6.18 -21.97
CA PHE A 42 9.42 6.27 -20.66
C PHE A 42 10.15 7.60 -20.50
N LYS A 43 10.34 8.02 -19.25
CA LYS A 43 10.73 9.37 -18.87
C LYS A 43 12.02 9.85 -19.53
N GLU A 44 12.99 8.97 -19.64
CA GLU A 44 14.32 9.30 -20.15
C GLU A 44 14.54 8.86 -21.61
N TYR A 45 13.46 8.55 -22.34
CA TYR A 45 13.57 8.31 -23.79
C TYR A 45 14.05 9.60 -24.48
N PRO A 46 14.94 9.53 -25.49
CA PRO A 46 15.43 10.72 -26.18
C PRO A 46 14.28 11.51 -26.82
N LYS A 47 14.17 12.80 -26.49
CA LYS A 47 13.20 13.72 -27.07
C LYS A 47 13.86 15.05 -27.42
N GLU A 48 13.46 15.63 -28.54
CA GLU A 48 13.87 16.95 -29.00
C GLU A 48 12.62 17.73 -29.40
N ASP A 49 12.41 18.92 -28.83
CA ASP A 49 11.21 19.75 -29.04
C ASP A 49 9.86 19.03 -28.88
N GLY A 50 9.81 18.07 -27.94
CA GLY A 50 8.62 17.26 -27.67
C GLY A 50 8.39 16.11 -28.66
N VAL A 51 9.29 15.92 -29.62
CA VAL A 51 9.27 14.81 -30.58
C VAL A 51 10.15 13.68 -30.07
N ASP A 52 9.60 12.47 -30.06
CA ASP A 52 10.32 11.25 -29.71
C ASP A 52 11.41 10.93 -30.74
N GLY A 53 12.61 10.57 -30.27
CA GLY A 53 13.69 10.10 -31.13
C GLY A 53 13.30 8.86 -31.94
N ILE A 54 13.84 8.75 -33.15
CA ILE A 54 13.54 7.65 -34.08
C ILE A 54 14.76 6.75 -34.20
N PHE A 55 14.53 5.44 -34.20
CA PHE A 55 15.59 4.45 -34.46
C PHE A 55 15.06 3.28 -35.30
N GLU A 56 15.99 2.61 -35.98
CA GLU A 56 15.77 1.37 -36.70
C GLU A 56 16.89 0.39 -36.34
N THR A 57 16.54 -0.83 -35.94
CA THR A 57 17.49 -1.92 -35.69
C THR A 57 17.14 -3.11 -36.58
N LYS A 58 18.17 -3.73 -37.18
CA LYS A 58 18.03 -4.94 -38.00
C LYS A 58 18.64 -6.11 -37.26
N THR A 59 17.91 -7.21 -37.20
CA THR A 59 18.37 -8.47 -36.62
C THR A 59 18.97 -9.37 -37.70
N ASP A 60 19.79 -10.31 -37.27
CA ASP A 60 20.31 -11.43 -38.06
C ASP A 60 19.19 -12.28 -38.70
N THR A 61 18.04 -12.38 -38.03
CA THR A 61 16.82 -13.04 -38.54
C THR A 61 16.10 -12.26 -39.64
N GLY A 62 16.63 -11.10 -40.06
CA GLY A 62 16.01 -10.24 -41.08
C GLY A 62 14.84 -9.39 -40.57
N SER A 63 14.54 -9.44 -39.27
CA SER A 63 13.51 -8.60 -38.67
C SER A 63 14.01 -7.18 -38.50
N THR A 64 13.15 -6.20 -38.80
CA THR A 64 13.47 -4.78 -38.63
C THR A 64 12.57 -4.19 -37.57
N ILE A 65 13.15 -3.69 -36.49
CA ILE A 65 12.45 -3.07 -35.38
C ILE A 65 12.61 -1.57 -35.51
N LYS A 66 11.49 -0.86 -35.48
CA LYS A 66 11.46 0.60 -35.61
C LYS A 66 10.81 1.19 -34.38
N SER A 67 11.20 2.41 -34.00
CA SER A 67 10.68 3.07 -32.79
C SER A 67 9.14 3.12 -32.73
N TRP A 68 8.46 3.34 -33.86
CA TRP A 68 6.99 3.39 -33.92
C TRP A 68 6.30 2.02 -33.91
N ASN A 69 7.03 0.92 -34.15
CA ASN A 69 6.49 -0.44 -34.10
C ASN A 69 7.12 -1.27 -32.95
N ILE A 70 7.64 -0.59 -31.93
CA ILE A 70 8.40 -1.20 -30.84
C ILE A 70 7.56 -2.16 -29.99
N ALA A 71 6.24 -1.99 -29.95
CA ALA A 71 5.32 -2.88 -29.25
C ALA A 71 5.38 -4.33 -29.78
N SER A 72 5.70 -4.50 -31.08
CA SER A 72 5.86 -5.81 -31.72
C SER A 72 7.26 -6.41 -31.54
N CYS A 73 8.17 -5.73 -30.82
CA CYS A 73 9.53 -6.19 -30.58
C CYS A 73 9.52 -7.51 -29.79
N ASN A 74 10.24 -8.50 -30.33
CA ASN A 74 10.42 -9.82 -29.72
C ASN A 74 11.88 -10.11 -29.34
N LEU A 75 12.72 -9.08 -29.23
CA LEU A 75 14.11 -9.27 -28.81
C LEU A 75 14.18 -9.62 -27.33
N PRO A 76 14.80 -10.75 -26.95
CA PRO A 76 14.99 -11.13 -25.55
C PRO A 76 16.19 -10.39 -24.95
N VAL A 77 16.08 -9.07 -24.80
CA VAL A 77 17.15 -8.21 -24.29
C VAL A 77 16.80 -7.69 -22.90
N LYS A 78 17.81 -7.63 -22.02
CA LYS A 78 17.75 -7.01 -20.70
C LYS A 78 18.82 -5.94 -20.58
N VAL A 79 18.44 -4.75 -20.13
CA VAL A 79 19.33 -3.59 -20.03
C VAL A 79 19.57 -3.23 -18.57
N PHE A 80 20.82 -3.39 -18.15
CA PHE A 80 21.29 -3.01 -16.82
C PHE A 80 22.02 -1.67 -16.92
N ASN A 81 21.27 -0.57 -16.76
CA ASN A 81 21.80 0.79 -16.80
C ASN A 81 21.44 1.56 -15.51
N GLN A 82 21.76 2.85 -15.45
CA GLN A 82 21.45 3.67 -14.28
C GLN A 82 19.94 3.74 -14.00
N ASP A 83 19.09 3.65 -15.02
CA ASP A 83 17.64 3.68 -14.85
C ASP A 83 17.12 2.39 -14.26
N PHE A 84 17.70 1.25 -14.65
CA PHE A 84 17.43 -0.01 -13.97
C PHE A 84 17.76 0.09 -12.48
N ILE A 85 18.89 0.70 -12.12
CA ILE A 85 19.24 0.93 -10.71
C ILE A 85 18.22 1.84 -10.05
N ASN A 86 17.89 2.98 -10.66
CA ASN A 86 16.97 3.96 -10.09
C ASN A 86 15.52 3.45 -9.98
N GLU A 87 15.08 2.58 -10.89
CA GLU A 87 13.74 1.98 -10.88
C GLU A 87 13.64 0.84 -9.87
N ASN A 88 14.76 0.14 -9.59
CA ASN A 88 14.71 -1.10 -8.82
C ASN A 88 15.45 -1.07 -7.47
N ILE A 89 16.26 -0.04 -7.20
CA ILE A 89 17.05 0.10 -5.98
C ILE A 89 16.75 1.49 -5.39
N SER A 90 15.87 1.53 -4.38
CA SER A 90 15.68 2.71 -3.52
C SER A 90 16.39 2.50 -2.19
N PHE A 91 17.17 3.49 -1.77
CA PHE A 91 17.66 3.60 -0.39
C PHE A 91 16.78 4.52 0.47
N ASP A 92 15.76 5.15 -0.13
CA ASP A 92 14.81 6.01 0.55
C ASP A 92 13.52 5.24 0.89
N PRO A 93 13.15 5.11 2.17
CA PRO A 93 11.92 4.43 2.60
C PRO A 93 10.62 5.10 2.11
N SER A 94 10.70 6.31 1.56
CA SER A 94 9.54 7.08 1.06
C SER A 94 9.28 6.90 -0.44
N ASN A 95 10.23 6.33 -1.19
CA ASN A 95 10.13 6.19 -2.66
C ASN A 95 9.85 4.73 -3.05
N PRO A 96 8.66 4.40 -3.56
CA PRO A 96 8.34 3.03 -3.99
C PRO A 96 9.08 2.69 -5.29
N CYS A 97 10.26 2.07 -5.19
CA CYS A 97 10.90 1.39 -6.32
C CYS A 97 10.27 0.03 -6.56
N ASN A 98 10.35 -0.46 -7.81
CA ASN A 98 10.04 -1.85 -8.14
C ASN A 98 11.13 -2.70 -7.48
N PRO A 99 10.87 -3.33 -6.33
CA PRO A 99 11.99 -3.89 -5.61
C PRO A 99 12.62 -4.99 -6.46
N ILE A 100 13.96 -5.02 -6.56
CA ILE A 100 14.68 -6.26 -6.85
C ILE A 100 14.42 -7.17 -5.66
N VAL A 101 13.20 -7.67 -5.55
CA VAL A 101 12.87 -8.61 -4.50
C VAL A 101 13.63 -9.86 -4.91
N TYR A 102 14.65 -10.20 -4.13
CA TYR A 102 15.03 -11.59 -3.99
C TYR A 102 13.85 -12.25 -3.27
N VAL A 103 12.83 -12.61 -4.04
CA VAL A 103 11.62 -13.22 -3.49
C VAL A 103 11.99 -14.64 -3.15
N SER A 104 12.39 -14.90 -1.91
CA SER A 104 12.32 -16.26 -1.41
C SER A 104 10.84 -16.65 -1.25
N GLU A 105 10.51 -17.93 -1.39
CA GLU A 105 9.14 -18.45 -1.18
C GLU A 105 8.57 -18.02 0.18
N GLU A 106 9.44 -17.96 1.21
CA GLU A 106 9.14 -17.50 2.57
C GLU A 106 8.69 -16.03 2.64
N ASP A 107 9.23 -15.16 1.78
CA ASP A 107 8.88 -13.72 1.77
C ASP A 107 7.49 -13.46 1.18
N ILE A 108 7.06 -14.27 0.19
CA ILE A 108 5.71 -14.21 -0.40
C ILE A 108 4.69 -14.62 0.66
N GLU A 109 4.97 -15.71 1.36
CA GLU A 109 4.07 -16.25 2.38
C GLU A 109 3.95 -15.31 3.57
N SER A 110 5.07 -14.72 4.01
CA SER A 110 5.10 -13.72 5.09
C SER A 110 4.30 -12.47 4.74
N LYS A 111 4.39 -11.98 3.50
CA LYS A 111 3.62 -10.82 3.04
C LYS A 111 2.12 -11.13 2.95
N ARG A 112 1.73 -12.32 2.49
CA ARG A 112 0.31 -12.77 2.51
C ARG A 112 -0.24 -12.83 3.92
N LYS A 113 0.50 -13.48 4.84
CA LYS A 113 0.12 -13.55 6.27
C LYS A 113 -0.03 -12.16 6.91
N LEU A 114 0.84 -11.21 6.55
CA LEU A 114 0.78 -9.84 7.04
C LEU A 114 -0.45 -9.08 6.53
N GLU A 115 -0.79 -9.23 5.25
CA GLU A 115 -2.00 -8.62 4.67
C GLU A 115 -3.29 -9.21 5.22
N ASP A 116 -3.34 -10.52 5.46
CA ASP A 116 -4.49 -11.19 6.09
C ASP A 116 -4.65 -10.75 7.56
N SER A 117 -3.55 -10.69 8.31
CA SER A 117 -3.54 -10.22 9.70
C SER A 117 -3.98 -8.75 9.83
N LYS A 118 -3.67 -7.90 8.85
CA LYS A 118 -4.15 -6.52 8.80
C LYS A 118 -5.66 -6.45 8.57
N LYS A 119 -6.19 -7.23 7.63
CA LYS A 119 -7.64 -7.29 7.37
C LYS A 119 -8.42 -7.78 8.60
N ASP A 120 -7.88 -8.75 9.32
CA ASP A 120 -8.53 -9.25 10.52
C ASP A 120 -8.45 -8.24 11.67
N ASN A 121 -7.33 -7.53 11.82
CA ASN A 121 -7.25 -6.40 12.75
C ASN A 121 -8.27 -5.31 12.44
N GLU A 122 -8.43 -4.92 11.18
CA GLU A 122 -9.43 -3.91 10.78
C GLU A 122 -10.86 -4.35 11.13
N LYS A 123 -11.21 -5.63 10.92
CA LYS A 123 -12.52 -6.18 11.29
C LYS A 123 -12.71 -6.17 12.81
N LEU A 124 -11.71 -6.63 13.56
CA LEU A 124 -11.75 -6.65 15.03
C LEU A 124 -11.88 -5.24 15.61
N THR A 125 -11.16 -4.27 15.06
CA THR A 125 -11.21 -2.88 15.50
C THR A 125 -12.61 -2.30 15.27
N LYS A 126 -13.21 -2.54 14.09
CA LYS A 126 -14.59 -2.12 13.80
C LYS A 126 -15.62 -2.77 14.72
N GLY A 127 -15.47 -4.07 15.02
CA GLY A 127 -16.34 -4.79 15.95
C GLY A 127 -16.20 -4.31 17.40
N PHE A 128 -14.97 -3.97 17.81
CA PHE A 128 -14.72 -3.41 19.14
C PHE A 128 -15.39 -2.04 19.31
N GLU A 129 -15.27 -1.16 18.31
CA GLU A 129 -15.91 0.16 18.33
C GLU A 129 -17.45 0.08 18.37
N SER A 130 -18.06 -0.87 17.64
CA SER A 130 -19.52 -1.06 17.69
C SER A 130 -19.98 -1.58 19.05
N THR A 131 -19.26 -2.56 19.60
CA THR A 131 -19.58 -3.15 20.92
C THR A 131 -19.41 -2.12 22.03
N GLN A 132 -18.38 -1.26 21.96
CA GLN A 132 -18.17 -0.19 22.93
C GLN A 132 -19.30 0.85 22.88
N LYS A 133 -19.80 1.18 21.68
CA LYS A 133 -20.96 2.08 21.52
C LYS A 133 -22.24 1.46 22.07
N GLU A 134 -22.47 0.17 21.91
CA GLU A 134 -23.63 -0.53 22.47
C GLU A 134 -23.56 -0.61 23.99
N LYS A 135 -22.39 -0.93 24.54
CA LYS A 135 -22.15 -0.93 25.99
C LYS A 135 -22.45 0.44 26.61
N ALA A 136 -21.94 1.52 26.02
CA ALA A 136 -22.20 2.88 26.51
C ALA A 136 -23.70 3.26 26.46
N LYS A 137 -24.44 2.80 25.43
CA LYS A 137 -25.89 2.98 25.34
C LYS A 137 -26.65 2.20 26.40
N SER A 138 -26.25 0.96 26.66
CA SER A 138 -26.86 0.13 27.70
C SER A 138 -26.63 0.72 29.09
N GLU A 139 -25.40 1.15 29.39
CA GLU A 139 -25.06 1.80 30.66
C GLU A 139 -25.86 3.09 30.88
N THR A 140 -26.02 3.92 29.85
CA THR A 140 -26.86 5.13 29.95
C THR A 140 -28.35 4.84 30.08
N ALA A 141 -28.85 3.75 29.49
CA ALA A 141 -30.23 3.32 29.67
C ALA A 141 -30.47 2.81 31.09
N GLU A 142 -29.54 2.02 31.63
CA GLU A 142 -29.58 1.49 32.99
C GLU A 142 -29.50 2.62 34.03
N GLU A 143 -28.60 3.58 33.83
CA GLU A 143 -28.49 4.81 34.62
C GLU A 143 -29.83 5.56 34.68
N LYS A 144 -30.46 5.78 33.52
CA LYS A 144 -31.77 6.45 33.43
C LYS A 144 -32.87 5.65 34.10
N PHE A 145 -32.87 4.34 33.94
CA PHE A 145 -33.82 3.44 34.58
C PHE A 145 -33.71 3.50 36.12
N ARG A 146 -32.48 3.39 36.66
CA ARG A 146 -32.22 3.52 38.11
C ARG A 146 -32.70 4.87 38.64
N ILE A 147 -32.45 5.97 37.92
CA ILE A 147 -32.93 7.31 38.30
C ILE A 147 -34.47 7.40 38.29
N ALA A 148 -35.11 6.86 37.25
CA ALA A 148 -36.57 6.87 37.14
C ALA A 148 -37.25 6.06 38.25
N THR A 149 -36.73 4.87 38.54
CA THR A 149 -37.22 4.00 39.62
C THR A 149 -37.03 4.65 40.99
N ALA A 150 -35.87 5.25 41.26
CA ALA A 150 -35.64 5.99 42.51
C ALA A 150 -36.60 7.17 42.67
N ARG A 151 -36.86 7.93 41.60
CA ARG A 151 -37.86 9.02 41.60
C ARG A 151 -39.26 8.50 41.89
N ASN A 152 -39.66 7.39 41.25
CA ASN A 152 -40.97 6.76 41.46
C ASN A 152 -41.14 6.26 42.90
N ILE A 153 -40.13 5.60 43.47
CA ILE A 153 -40.16 5.18 44.88
C ILE A 153 -40.30 6.40 45.79
N LYS A 154 -39.51 7.46 45.54
CA LYS A 154 -39.59 8.70 46.32
C LYS A 154 -40.97 9.36 46.24
N THR A 155 -41.63 9.40 45.09
CA THR A 155 -42.99 9.98 44.96
C THR A 155 -44.06 9.08 45.58
N THR A 156 -44.01 7.77 45.35
CA THR A 156 -44.98 6.82 45.93
C THR A 156 -44.88 6.78 47.46
N VAL A 157 -43.66 6.71 48.00
CA VAL A 157 -43.43 6.60 49.44
C VAL A 157 -43.50 7.97 50.12
N GLY A 158 -43.02 9.04 49.49
CA GLY A 158 -43.09 10.41 50.00
C GLY A 158 -44.51 11.02 50.02
N SER A 159 -45.49 10.36 49.41
CA SER A 159 -46.92 10.70 49.53
C SER A 159 -47.49 10.31 50.91
N PHE A 160 -46.81 9.43 51.65
CA PHE A 160 -47.11 9.13 53.05
C PHE A 160 -46.37 10.16 53.92
N LYS A 161 -47.10 11.17 54.39
CA LYS A 161 -46.58 12.29 55.20
C LYS A 161 -45.99 11.82 56.54
N VAL A 162 -44.72 11.43 56.57
CA VAL A 162 -43.85 11.57 57.75
C VAL A 162 -42.46 11.96 57.25
N ARG A 163 -42.05 13.21 57.47
CA ARG A 163 -40.69 13.68 57.18
C ARG A 163 -39.73 13.01 58.16
N ASP A 164 -39.18 11.87 57.80
CA ASP A 164 -38.10 11.23 58.54
C ASP A 164 -36.91 10.92 57.62
N LYS A 165 -35.69 11.01 58.18
CA LYS A 165 -34.38 10.97 57.48
C LYS A 165 -34.14 9.67 56.70
N TYR A 166 -34.95 8.65 56.96
CA TYR A 166 -34.91 7.31 56.35
C TYR A 166 -35.60 7.21 54.96
N TYR A 167 -36.31 8.24 54.51
CA TYR A 167 -37.08 8.19 53.26
C TYR A 167 -36.42 8.85 52.04
N ASP A 168 -35.22 9.42 52.19
CA ASP A 168 -34.51 10.07 51.09
C ASP A 168 -33.69 9.05 50.29
N TYR A 169 -34.38 8.28 49.45
CA TYR A 169 -33.74 7.34 48.53
C TYR A 169 -33.07 8.08 47.37
N ASN A 170 -31.76 7.83 47.18
CA ASN A 170 -30.99 8.32 46.05
C ASN A 170 -30.36 7.15 45.26
N LYS A 171 -29.76 7.45 44.11
CA LYS A 171 -29.17 6.45 43.20
C LYS A 171 -28.16 5.54 43.89
N SER A 172 -27.36 6.10 44.81
CA SER A 172 -26.32 5.38 45.55
C SER A 172 -26.94 4.37 46.51
N SER A 173 -27.98 4.76 47.25
CA SER A 173 -28.71 3.89 48.17
C SER A 173 -29.36 2.70 47.47
N LEU A 174 -29.88 2.91 46.25
CA LEU A 174 -30.53 1.86 45.47
C LEU A 174 -29.53 0.81 44.95
N LYS A 175 -28.32 1.25 44.58
CA LYS A 175 -27.25 0.34 44.14
C LYS A 175 -26.83 -0.62 45.26
N THR A 176 -26.63 -0.10 46.47
CA THR A 176 -26.26 -0.92 47.63
C THR A 176 -27.31 -1.98 47.96
N VAL A 177 -28.60 -1.65 47.85
CA VAL A 177 -29.68 -2.62 48.12
C VAL A 177 -29.79 -3.69 47.03
N LEU A 178 -29.59 -3.34 45.75
CA LEU A 178 -29.57 -4.31 44.66
C LEU A 178 -28.40 -5.29 44.78
N ASP A 179 -27.22 -4.79 45.16
CA ASP A 179 -26.03 -5.62 45.39
C ASP A 179 -26.22 -6.55 46.61
N ASP A 180 -26.98 -6.15 47.63
CA ASP A 180 -27.27 -6.94 48.84
C ASP A 180 -28.37 -8.00 48.63
N VAL A 181 -29.32 -7.74 47.74
CA VAL A 181 -30.41 -8.68 47.38
C VAL A 181 -29.97 -9.71 46.32
N GLY A 182 -28.77 -9.55 45.73
CA GLY A 182 -28.16 -10.52 44.83
C GLY A 182 -28.86 -10.66 43.49
N VAL A 183 -29.38 -9.55 42.95
CA VAL A 183 -29.91 -9.50 41.59
C VAL A 183 -28.82 -8.93 40.68
N ASP A 184 -28.01 -9.84 40.11
CA ASP A 184 -27.13 -9.55 38.97
C ASP A 184 -27.92 -9.19 37.71
#